data_AF-A0A9E1W154-F1
#
_entry.id   AF-A0A9E1W154-F1
#
_cell.length_a   1.000
_cell.length_b   1.000
_cell.length_c   1.000
_cell.angle_alpha   90.00
_cell.angle_beta   90.00
_cell.angle_gamma   90.00
#
_symmetry.space_group_name_H-M   'P 1'
#
loop_
_entity.id
_entity.type
_entity.pdbx_description
1 polymer ?
#
loop_
_entity_poly.entity_id
_entity_poly.type
_entity_poly.pdbx_seq_one_letter_code
_entity_poly.pdbx_strand_id
1 'polypeptide(L)'
;MSQEHQNYLVTVERFFLSLKDSGMALSATDYDLIQQWENRGIPVNIVCRGIENGVAEFETQRQSSRMGLNYLKVFVEEELERSRI
;
A
#
# COMPACT_ATOMS: atom_id res chain seq x y z
N MET A 1 13.77 16.23 5.29
CA MET A 1 13.13 15.05 4.67
C MET A 1 14.22 14.27 3.98
N SER A 2 14.52 13.06 4.43
CA SER A 2 15.61 12.23 3.88
C SER A 2 15.23 11.70 2.49
N GLN A 3 16.20 11.55 1.59
CA GLN A 3 15.99 11.06 0.21
C GLN A 3 15.31 9.68 0.17
N GLU A 4 15.60 8.84 1.16
CA GLU A 4 15.04 7.48 1.32
C GLU A 4 13.52 7.48 1.53
N HIS A 5 13.01 8.44 2.30
CA HIS A 5 11.59 8.61 2.57
C HIS A 5 10.81 8.94 1.28
N GLN A 6 11.38 9.84 0.48
CA GLN A 6 10.78 10.20 -0.81
C GLN A 6 10.81 9.01 -1.78
N ASN A 7 11.91 8.26 -1.81
CA ASN A 7 12.00 7.06 -2.64
C ASN A 7 10.98 6.00 -2.23
N TYR A 8 10.76 5.80 -0.93
CA TYR A 8 9.76 4.87 -0.42
C TYR A 8 8.35 5.25 -0.87
N LEU A 9 7.94 6.49 -0.59
CA LEU A 9 6.61 7.01 -0.98
C LEU A 9 6.39 6.91 -2.48
N VAL A 10 7.35 7.37 -3.30
CA VAL A 10 7.24 7.35 -4.76
C VAL A 10 7.18 5.92 -5.30
N THR A 11 7.89 4.97 -4.67
CA THR A 11 7.86 3.57 -5.09
C THR A 11 6.49 2.95 -4.82
N VAL A 12 5.96 3.13 -3.60
CA VAL A 12 4.63 2.61 -3.22
C VAL A 12 3.54 3.27 -4.06
N GLU A 13 3.64 4.58 -4.30
CA GLU A 13 2.71 5.30 -5.17
C GLU A 13 2.70 4.72 -6.59
N ARG A 14 3.87 4.64 -7.25
CA ARG A 14 3.96 4.13 -8.61
C ARG A 14 3.43 2.70 -8.71
N PHE A 15 3.72 1.87 -7.70
CA PHE A 15 3.22 0.51 -7.62
C PHE A 15 1.69 0.47 -7.52
N PHE A 16 1.12 1.25 -6.60
CA PHE A 16 -0.32 1.34 -6.40
C PHE A 16 -1.05 1.88 -7.64
N LEU A 17 -0.49 2.92 -8.28
CA LEU A 17 -1.01 3.49 -9.52
C LEU A 17 -0.99 2.47 -10.66
N SER A 18 0.09 1.67 -10.77
CA SER A 18 0.21 0.63 -11.78
C SER A 18 -0.83 -0.48 -11.59
N LEU A 19 -1.27 -0.74 -10.36
CA LEU A 19 -2.32 -1.73 -10.06
C LEU A 19 -3.72 -1.19 -10.38
N LYS A 20 -3.97 0.09 -10.13
CA LYS A 20 -5.32 0.65 -10.23
C LYS A 20 -5.75 1.01 -11.66
N ASP A 21 -4.84 1.00 -12.66
CA ASP A 21 -5.02 1.40 -14.08
C ASP A 21 -6.05 2.53 -14.32
N SER A 22 -6.13 3.43 -13.36
CA SER A 22 -7.14 4.46 -13.29
C SER A 22 -6.36 5.65 -12.77
N GLY A 23 -6.36 6.75 -13.52
CA GLY A 23 -5.58 7.97 -13.25
C GLY A 23 -5.95 8.71 -11.94
N MET A 24 -6.25 7.97 -10.88
CA MET A 24 -6.48 8.40 -9.52
C MET A 24 -5.14 8.65 -8.85
N ALA A 25 -4.97 9.81 -8.24
CA ALA A 25 -3.86 10.06 -7.34
C ALA A 25 -4.14 9.50 -5.94
N LEU A 26 -3.08 9.24 -5.17
CA LEU A 26 -3.19 8.99 -3.74
C LEU A 26 -3.72 10.24 -3.03
N SER A 27 -4.65 10.06 -2.09
CA SER A 27 -5.10 11.15 -1.22
C SER A 27 -4.07 11.47 -0.13
N ALA A 28 -4.19 12.61 0.55
CA ALA A 28 -3.30 12.94 1.66
C ALA A 28 -3.31 11.88 2.78
N THR A 29 -4.45 11.22 3.00
CA THR A 29 -4.59 10.13 3.98
C THR A 29 -3.83 8.89 3.56
N ASP A 30 -3.78 8.61 2.26
CA ASP A 30 -3.02 7.50 1.71
C ASP A 30 -1.52 7.70 1.89
N TYR A 31 -1.03 8.92 1.63
CA TYR A 31 0.36 9.28 1.89
C TYR A 31 0.74 9.14 3.37
N ASP A 32 -0.11 9.64 4.29
CA ASP A 32 0.11 9.51 5.72
C ASP A 32 0.24 8.03 6.14
N LEU A 33 -0.61 7.15 5.59
CA LEU A 33 -0.53 5.71 5.86
C LEU A 33 0.79 5.09 5.39
N ILE A 34 1.26 5.46 4.19
CA ILE A 34 2.55 4.99 3.67
C ILE A 34 3.70 5.47 4.55
N GLN A 35 3.66 6.73 5.00
CA GLN A 35 4.64 7.24 5.96
C GLN A 35 4.61 6.49 7.29
N GLN A 36 3.42 6.09 7.76
CA GLN A 36 3.30 5.29 8.98
C GLN A 36 3.97 3.91 8.83
N TRP A 37 3.84 3.24 7.67
CA TRP A 37 4.51 1.97 7.43
C TRP A 37 6.03 2.12 7.40
N GLU A 38 6.55 3.16 6.77
CA GLU A 38 7.98 3.44 6.78
C GLU A 38 8.49 3.74 8.20
N ASN A 39 7.78 4.57 8.97
CA ASN A 39 8.12 4.85 10.37
C ASN A 39 8.10 3.60 11.25
N ARG A 40 7.25 2.62 10.91
CA ARG A 40 7.22 1.30 11.58
C ARG A 40 8.37 0.39 11.15
N GLY A 41 9.19 0.80 10.17
CA GLY A 41 10.28 0.00 9.62
C GLY A 41 9.79 -1.11 8.68
N ILE A 42 8.59 -0.98 8.11
CA ILE A 42 8.06 -1.96 7.16
C ILE A 42 8.73 -1.75 5.81
N PRO A 43 9.44 -2.75 5.27
CA PRO A 43 10.12 -2.59 4.00
C PRO A 43 9.10 -2.55 2.85
N VAL A 44 9.44 -1.81 1.80
CA VAL A 44 8.54 -1.52 0.66
C VAL A 44 8.02 -2.80 0.00
N ASN A 45 8.79 -3.89 -0.01
CA ASN A 45 8.35 -5.16 -0.58
C ASN A 45 7.15 -5.78 0.16
N ILE A 46 7.06 -5.58 1.48
CA ILE A 46 5.94 -6.08 2.29
C ILE A 46 4.71 -5.23 2.04
N VAL A 47 4.89 -3.91 1.99
CA VAL A 47 3.81 -2.99 1.63
C VAL A 47 3.26 -3.30 0.24
N CYS A 48 4.12 -3.42 -0.78
CA CYS A 48 3.69 -3.76 -2.13
C CYS A 48 2.96 -5.10 -2.18
N ARG A 49 3.46 -6.14 -1.51
CA ARG A 49 2.77 -7.44 -1.45
C ARG A 49 1.41 -7.37 -0.76
N GLY A 50 1.31 -6.71 0.38
CA GLY A 50 0.04 -6.53 1.08
C GLY A 50 -0.96 -5.73 0.25
N ILE A 51 -0.50 -4.68 -0.43
CA ILE A 51 -1.31 -3.91 -1.38
C ILE A 51 -1.78 -4.80 -2.53
N GLU A 52 -0.88 -5.55 -3.18
CA GLU A 52 -1.20 -6.45 -4.29
C GLU A 52 -2.24 -7.49 -3.88
N ASN A 53 -2.04 -8.15 -2.74
CA ASN A 53 -2.98 -9.12 -2.20
C ASN A 53 -4.33 -8.50 -1.92
N GLY A 54 -4.38 -7.34 -1.25
CA GLY A 54 -5.64 -6.69 -0.96
C GLY A 54 -6.35 -6.14 -2.20
N VAL A 55 -5.61 -5.72 -3.25
CA VAL A 55 -6.18 -5.35 -4.57
C VAL A 55 -6.78 -6.57 -5.25
N ALA A 56 -6.01 -7.67 -5.36
CA ALA A 56 -6.49 -8.90 -5.97
C ALA A 56 -7.74 -9.44 -5.24
N GLU A 57 -7.76 -9.38 -3.92
CA GLU A 57 -8.91 -9.79 -3.11
C GLU A 57 -10.11 -8.85 -3.36
N PHE A 58 -9.89 -7.54 -3.35
CA PHE A 58 -10.93 -6.55 -3.62
C PHE A 58 -11.56 -6.70 -5.01
N GLU A 59 -10.75 -6.96 -6.04
CA GLU A 59 -11.22 -7.27 -7.40
C GLU A 59 -12.03 -8.58 -7.41
N THR A 60 -11.57 -9.60 -6.68
CA THR A 60 -12.24 -10.89 -6.56
C THR A 60 -13.63 -10.76 -5.91
N GLN A 61 -13.76 -9.91 -4.88
CA GLN A 61 -15.05 -9.66 -4.22
C GLN A 61 -16.03 -8.80 -5.04
N ARG A 62 -15.64 -8.29 -6.22
CA ARG A 62 -16.45 -7.38 -7.08
C ARG A 62 -17.12 -6.26 -6.29
N GLN A 63 -16.46 -5.75 -5.26
CA GLN A 63 -17.03 -4.69 -4.42
C GLN A 63 -16.98 -3.37 -5.18
N SER A 64 -18.14 -2.73 -5.39
CA SER A 64 -18.25 -1.41 -6.02
C SER A 64 -17.82 -0.25 -5.12
N SER A 65 -17.30 -0.53 -3.92
CA SER A 65 -16.89 0.48 -2.94
C SER A 65 -15.52 1.08 -3.29
N ARG A 66 -15.23 2.29 -2.82
CA ARG A 66 -13.93 2.92 -3.07
C ARG A 66 -12.84 2.16 -2.33
N MET A 67 -11.98 1.49 -3.08
CA MET A 67 -10.77 0.88 -2.55
C MET A 67 -9.79 1.97 -2.07
N GLY A 68 -9.56 2.05 -0.76
CA GLY A 68 -8.62 2.97 -0.11
C GLY A 68 -7.54 2.22 0.67
N LEU A 69 -6.36 2.84 0.86
CA LEU A 69 -5.23 2.16 1.52
C LEU A 69 -5.52 1.77 2.97
N ASN A 70 -6.51 2.39 3.62
CA ASN A 70 -6.95 1.98 4.95
C ASN A 70 -7.47 0.53 4.98
N TYR A 71 -8.09 0.05 3.90
CA TYR A 71 -8.48 -1.36 3.77
C TYR A 71 -7.24 -2.25 3.57
N LEU A 72 -6.32 -1.82 2.70
CA LEU A 72 -5.08 -2.52 2.40
C LEU A 72 -4.14 -2.65 3.59
N LYS A 73 -4.28 -1.78 4.59
CA LYS A 73 -3.52 -1.83 5.83
C LYS A 73 -3.55 -3.20 6.48
N VAL A 74 -4.71 -3.85 6.54
CA VAL A 74 -4.84 -5.18 7.16
C VAL A 74 -3.96 -6.20 6.43
N PHE A 75 -3.99 -6.19 5.10
CA PHE A 75 -3.18 -7.09 4.27
C PHE A 75 -1.68 -6.83 4.41
N VAL A 76 -1.28 -5.57 4.53
CA VAL A 76 0.13 -5.20 4.78
C VAL A 76 0.59 -5.67 6.16
N GLU A 77 -0.25 -5.53 7.18
CA GLU A 77 0.04 -6.03 8.53
C GLU A 77 0.12 -7.56 8.55
N GLU A 78 -0.81 -8.27 7.88
CA GLU A 78 -0.76 -9.73 7.74
C GLU A 78 0.51 -10.21 7.00
N GLU A 79 0.90 -9.54 5.91
CA GLU A 79 2.11 -9.90 5.16
C GLU A 79 3.40 -9.64 5.98
N LEU A 80 3.39 -8.59 6.80
CA LEU A 80 4.48 -8.31 7.73
C LEU A 80 4.61 -9.42 8.78
N GLU A 81 3.48 -9.89 9.34
CA GLU A 81 3.47 -11.00 10.29
C GLU A 81 3.94 -12.30 9.63
N ARG A 82 3.49 -12.60 8.41
CA ARG A 82 3.94 -13.77 7.63
C ARG A 82 5.44 -13.76 7.35
N SER A 83 6.02 -12.59 7.11
CA SER A 83 7.44 -12.44 6.80
C SER A 83 8.35 -12.43 8.04
N ARG A 84 7.78 -12.43 9.25
CA ARG A 84 8.51 -12.56 10.52
C ARG A 84 8.65 -14.01 11.00
N ILE A 85 8.03 -14.98 10.33
CA ILE A 85 8.06 -16.42 10.63
C ILE A 85 9.11 -17.09 9.76
#